data_AF-A0A7Y2Q9H3-F1
#
_entry.id   AF-A0A7Y2Q9H3-F1
#
_cell.length_a   1.000
_cell.length_b   1.000
_cell.length_c   1.000
_cell.angle_alpha   90.00
_cell.angle_beta   90.00
_cell.angle_gamma   90.00
#
_symmetry.space_group_name_H-M   'P 1'
#
loop_
_entity.id
_entity.type
_entity.pdbx_description
1 polymer ?
#
loop_
_entity_poly.entity_id
_entity_poly.type
_entity_poly.pdbx_seq_one_letter_code
_entity_poly.pdbx_strand_id
1 'polypeptide(L)' 'MTEIDPPPTLNAPDDDPCLWLEDIDGEKVLVWVADQSARTLARSGGPRFEGNRDTPAATVDRSRSP' A
#
# COMPACT_ATOMS: atom_id res chain seq x y z
N MET A 1 21.42 15.41 -15.95
CA MET A 1 21.91 14.04 -16.11
C MET A 1 21.81 13.43 -14.73
N THR A 2 20.82 12.58 -14.48
CA THR A 2 20.61 11.99 -13.15
C THR A 2 21.79 11.06 -12.88
N GLU A 3 22.52 11.32 -11.80
CA GLU A 3 23.56 10.40 -11.33
C GLU A 3 22.87 9.08 -10.96
N ILE A 4 23.36 7.96 -11.51
CA ILE A 4 22.88 6.63 -11.13
C ILE A 4 23.61 6.27 -9.85
N ASP A 5 22.87 6.06 -8.76
CA ASP A 5 23.44 5.55 -7.52
C ASP A 5 24.07 4.17 -7.78
N PRO A 6 25.35 3.96 -7.40
CA PRO A 6 26.02 2.69 -7.62
C PRO A 6 25.33 1.59 -6.79
N PRO A 7 25.20 0.36 -7.33
CA PRO A 7 24.53 -0.72 -6.61
C PRO A 7 25.25 -1.04 -5.29
N PRO A 8 24.52 -1.41 -4.23
CA PRO A 8 25.09 -1.69 -2.93
C PRO A 8 26.11 -2.83 -3.00
N THR A 9 27.16 -2.72 -2.20
CA THR A 9 28.23 -3.72 -2.08
C THR A 9 28.40 -4.13 -0.63
N LEU A 10 29.15 -5.22 -0.37
CA LEU A 10 29.41 -5.66 1.01
C LEU A 10 30.09 -4.58 1.88
N ASN A 11 30.88 -3.69 1.27
CA ASN A 11 31.57 -2.59 1.98
C ASN A 11 30.79 -1.26 1.97
N ALA A 12 29.69 -1.19 1.22
CA ALA A 12 28.79 -0.04 1.14
C ALA A 12 27.37 -0.60 0.99
N PRO A 13 26.75 -1.05 2.10
CA PRO A 13 25.37 -1.54 2.09
C PRO A 13 24.40 -0.41 1.73
N ASP A 14 23.20 -0.78 1.34
CA ASP A 14 22.15 0.17 0.96
C ASP A 14 21.74 1.05 2.16
N ASP A 15 21.71 2.36 1.96
CA ASP A 15 21.33 3.35 2.97
C ASP A 15 19.80 3.60 3.01
N ASP A 16 18.97 2.73 2.41
CA ASP A 16 17.53 2.88 2.38
C ASP A 16 16.91 2.88 3.80
N PRO A 17 16.38 4.02 4.29
CA PRO A 17 15.74 4.09 5.60
C PRO A 17 14.45 3.25 5.68
N CYS A 18 13.91 2.84 4.54
CA CYS A 18 12.71 2.04 4.41
C CYS A 18 12.98 0.54 4.18
N LEU A 19 14.24 0.09 4.17
CA LEU A 19 14.61 -1.32 3.93
C LEU A 19 13.82 -2.31 4.81
N TRP A 20 13.50 -1.91 6.05
CA TRP A 20 12.73 -2.73 6.99
C TRP A 20 11.28 -3.00 6.54
N LEU A 21 10.72 -2.24 5.59
CA LEU A 21 9.39 -2.50 5.02
C LEU A 21 9.35 -3.72 4.11
N GLU A 22 10.49 -4.22 3.66
CA GLU A 22 10.59 -5.41 2.80
C GLU A 22 10.33 -6.70 3.57
N ASP A 23 10.50 -6.70 4.89
CA ASP A 23 10.10 -7.81 5.77
C ASP A 23 8.57 -7.79 5.95
N ILE A 24 7.86 -8.20 4.91
CA ILE A 24 6.39 -8.07 4.81
C ILE A 24 5.61 -8.78 5.91
N ASP A 25 6.21 -9.80 6.54
CA ASP A 25 5.62 -10.57 7.63
C ASP A 25 6.08 -10.06 9.02
N GLY A 26 6.99 -9.09 9.07
CA GLY A 26 7.53 -8.52 10.29
C GLY A 26 6.51 -7.67 11.05
N GLU A 27 6.45 -7.85 12.38
CA GLU A 27 5.50 -7.14 13.26
C GLU A 27 5.55 -5.61 13.07
N LYS A 28 6.76 -5.06 12.93
CA LYS A 28 6.98 -3.62 12.72
C LYS A 28 6.32 -3.13 11.42
N VAL A 29 6.44 -3.90 10.33
CA VAL A 29 5.83 -3.59 9.02
C VAL A 29 4.32 -3.64 9.12
N LEU A 30 3.78 -4.69 9.73
CA LEU A 30 2.34 -4.85 9.90
C LEU A 30 1.73 -3.70 10.72
N VAL A 31 2.37 -3.29 11.82
CA VAL A 31 1.93 -2.13 12.62
C VAL A 31 1.96 -0.85 11.80
N TRP A 32 3.02 -0.63 11.02
CA TRP A 32 3.13 0.56 10.17
C TRP A 32 2.06 0.58 9.06
N VAL A 33 1.85 -0.55 8.37
CA VAL A 33 0.82 -0.69 7.33
C VAL A 33 -0.57 -0.42 7.91
N ALA A 34 -0.86 -0.89 9.12
CA ALA A 34 -2.11 -0.61 9.80
C ALA A 34 -2.31 0.90 10.06
N ASP A 35 -1.27 1.60 10.56
CA ASP A 35 -1.33 3.06 10.77
C ASP A 35 -1.54 3.81 9.44
N GLN A 36 -0.78 3.47 8.39
CA GLN A 36 -0.91 4.11 7.09
C GLN A 36 -2.30 3.86 6.46
N SER A 37 -2.83 2.65 6.61
CA SER A 37 -4.17 2.31 6.14
C SER A 37 -5.25 3.11 6.88
N ALA A 38 -5.13 3.21 8.21
CA ALA A 38 -6.05 4.00 9.03
C ALA A 38 -6.03 5.49 8.64
N ARG A 39 -4.84 6.07 8.43
CA ARG A 39 -4.68 7.46 7.98
C ARG A 39 -5.30 7.70 6.60
N THR A 40 -5.15 6.73 5.70
CA THR A 40 -5.73 6.79 4.36
C THR A 40 -7.25 6.72 4.42
N LEU A 41 -7.81 5.80 5.20
CA LEU A 41 -9.26 5.66 5.40
C LEU A 41 -9.85 6.90 6.07
N ALA A 42 -9.18 7.49 7.05
CA ALA A 42 -9.64 8.72 7.68
C ALA A 42 -9.71 9.90 6.70
N ARG A 43 -8.79 9.97 5.73
CA ARG A 43 -8.75 11.03 4.72
C ARG A 43 -9.72 10.82 3.57
N SER A 44 -9.89 9.57 3.14
CA SER A 44 -10.49 9.25 1.84
C SER A 44 -11.71 8.33 1.94
N GLY A 45 -12.00 7.79 3.11
CA GLY A 45 -13.17 6.95 3.37
C GLY A 45 -14.47 7.75 3.56
N GLY A 46 -15.51 7.06 4.01
CA GLY A 46 -16.83 7.64 4.30
C GLY A 46 -17.84 7.47 3.16
N PRO A 47 -19.02 8.12 3.27
CA PRO A 47 -20.20 7.77 2.48
C PRO A 47 -20.03 7.87 0.96
N ARG A 48 -19.18 8.81 0.51
CA ARG A 48 -18.87 8.98 -0.92
C ARG A 48 -18.01 7.83 -1.46
N PHE A 49 -17.06 7.35 -0.66
CA PHE A 49 -16.24 6.19 -0.99
C PHE A 49 -17.10 4.91 -1.01
N GLU A 50 -17.97 4.74 -0.03
CA GLU A 50 -18.92 3.62 0.05
C GLU A 50 -19.86 3.59 -1.17
N GLY A 51 -20.49 4.71 -1.51
CA GLY A 51 -21.35 4.81 -2.69
C GLY A 51 -20.63 4.53 -4.01
N ASN A 52 -19.36 4.96 -4.13
CA ASN A 52 -18.51 4.63 -5.28
C ASN A 52 -18.13 3.14 -5.34
N ARG A 53 -17.93 2.48 -4.20
CA ARG A 53 -17.61 1.05 -4.14
C ARG A 53 -18.82 0.18 -4.52
N ASP A 54 -20.01 0.58 -4.10
CA ASP A 54 -21.21 -0.25 -4.25
C ASP A 54 -21.80 -0.20 -5.67
N THR A 55 -21.58 0.89 -6.40
CA THR A 55 -22.10 1.07 -7.77
C THR A 55 -21.51 0.07 -8.79
N PRO A 56 -20.18 -0.17 -8.83
CA PRO A 56 -19.59 -1.22 -9.67
C PRO A 56 -19.94 -2.63 -9.19
N ALA A 57 -19.98 -2.87 -7.88
CA ALA A 57 -20.26 -4.19 -7.30
C ALA A 57 -21.64 -4.71 -7.74
N ALA A 58 -22.65 -3.85 -7.71
CA ALA A 58 -24.01 -4.18 -8.17
C ALA A 58 -24.07 -4.51 -9.68
N THR A 59 -23.16 -3.97 -10.48
CA THR A 59 -23.10 -4.25 -11.93
C THR A 59 -22.46 -5.61 -12.20
N VAL A 60 -21.37 -5.93 -11.49
CA VAL A 60 -20.69 -7.24 -11.59
C VAL A 60 -21.60 -8.36 -11.11
N ASP A 61 -22.30 -8.18 -9.98
CA ASP A 61 -23.22 -9.19 -9.43
C ASP A 61 -24.34 -9.53 -10.42
N ARG A 62 -24.95 -8.53 -11.06
CA ARG A 62 -25.95 -8.71 -12.12
C ARG A 62 -25.42 -9.50 -13.32
N SER A 63 -24.15 -9.31 -13.70
CA SER A 63 -23.52 -10.03 -14.82
C SER A 63 -23.08 -11.46 -14.50
N ARG A 64 -23.06 -11.83 -13.21
CA ARG A 64 -22.64 -13.15 -12.72
C ARG A 64 -23.82 -14.08 -12.42
N SER A 65 -25.05 -13.58 -12.49
CA SER A 65 -26.26 -14.41 -12.46
C SER A 65 -26.45 -15.10 -13.81
N PRO A 66 -26.68 -16.43 -13.86
CA PRO A 66 -26.94 -17.17 -15.09
C PRO A 66 -28.28 -16.78 -15.74
#